data_AF-A0A227NTI9-F1
#
_entry.id   AF-A0A227NTI9-F1
#
_cell.length_a   1.000
_cell.length_b   1.000
_cell.length_c   1.000
_cell.angle_alpha   90.00
_cell.angle_beta   90.00
_cell.angle_gamma   90.00
#
_symmetry.space_group_name_H-M   'P 1'
#
loop_
_entity.id
_entity.type
_entity.pdbx_description
1 polymer ?
#
loop_
_entity_poly.entity_id
_entity_poly.type
_entity_poly.pdbx_seq_one_letter_code
_entity_poly.pdbx_strand_id
1 'polypeptide(L)'
;MKKVLAITVIVLVVFVSCKKTAPAPEIVPNPPKQAEVAEPSGDQCYAFANDSSNVELSFNVNSHQEVNGKLTYKLYGKDKNEGTLIGNMKGDTLIGDYTFMSEGVSSVREVAFLQRENTFIEGYTDVAEANGKVTFKDKKKLKFDPKMVLTKVACKVE
;
A
#
# COMPACT_ATOMS: atom_id res chain seq x y z
N MET A 1 -8.37 75.01 21.85
CA MET A 1 -9.61 75.62 21.30
C MET A 1 -10.15 74.64 20.27
N LYS A 2 -11.34 74.03 20.26
CA LYS A 2 -12.60 74.00 21.01
C LYS A 2 -13.05 72.50 20.93
N LYS A 3 -13.40 71.80 22.02
CA LYS A 3 -14.74 71.66 22.64
C LYS A 3 -15.86 71.31 21.64
N VAL A 4 -16.82 70.40 21.85
CA VAL A 4 -17.20 69.39 22.86
C VAL A 4 -18.53 68.76 22.33
N LEU A 5 -18.78 67.49 22.67
CA LEU A 5 -20.04 66.72 22.79
C LEU A 5 -21.36 67.18 22.11
N ALA A 6 -22.13 66.18 21.64
CA ALA A 6 -23.50 65.97 22.15
C ALA A 6 -23.94 64.50 22.08
N ILE A 7 -24.25 63.97 23.26
CA ILE A 7 -24.90 62.68 23.56
C ILE A 7 -26.40 62.94 23.70
N THR A 8 -27.25 62.02 23.21
CA THR A 8 -28.68 61.86 23.60
C THR A 8 -29.05 60.43 23.16
N VAL A 9 -29.10 59.38 23.99
CA VAL A 9 -29.88 59.02 25.20
C VAL A 9 -31.39 58.87 24.95
N ILE A 10 -31.76 57.58 24.81
CA ILE A 10 -32.95 56.85 25.30
C ILE A 10 -34.31 57.17 24.65
N VAL A 11 -34.95 56.15 24.05
CA VAL A 11 -36.22 55.56 24.55
C VAL A 11 -36.33 54.09 24.12
N LEU A 12 -36.65 53.27 25.11
CA LEU A 12 -37.00 51.85 25.12
C LEU A 12 -38.41 51.64 24.53
N VAL A 13 -38.61 50.71 23.59
CA VAL A 13 -39.91 50.03 23.45
C VAL A 13 -39.68 48.56 23.11
N VAL A 14 -40.08 47.72 24.05
CA VAL A 14 -40.12 46.26 23.94
C VAL A 14 -41.51 45.89 23.42
N PHE A 15 -41.60 45.28 22.24
CA PHE A 15 -42.78 44.51 21.85
C PHE A 15 -42.38 43.04 21.75
N VAL A 16 -42.72 42.30 22.80
CA VAL A 16 -42.74 40.84 22.81
C VAL A 16 -43.89 40.38 21.92
N SER A 17 -43.59 39.62 20.87
CA SER A 17 -44.58 38.80 20.17
C SER A 17 -44.07 37.36 20.11
N CYS A 18 -44.62 36.52 20.99
CA CYS A 18 -44.43 35.08 20.95
C CYS A 18 -45.28 34.49 19.81
N LYS A 19 -44.64 34.10 18.71
CA LYS A 19 -45.15 33.01 17.87
C LYS A 19 -44.48 31.72 18.34
N LYS A 20 -45.30 30.75 18.77
CA LYS A 20 -44.87 29.38 19.02
C LYS A 20 -44.40 28.78 17.69
N THR A 21 -43.09 28.67 17.53
CA THR A 21 -42.46 27.82 16.52
C THR A 21 -42.02 26.56 17.24
N ALA A 22 -42.51 25.41 16.77
CA ALA A 22 -42.08 24.10 17.23
C ALA A 22 -40.55 23.98 17.09
N PRO A 23 -39.85 23.28 18.00
CA PRO A 23 -38.43 23.02 17.81
C PRO A 23 -38.23 22.31 16.48
N ALA A 24 -37.35 22.87 15.64
CA ALA A 24 -36.80 22.13 14.51
C ALA A 24 -36.11 20.87 15.07
N PRO A 25 -36.23 19.71 14.40
CA PRO A 25 -35.51 18.52 14.84
C PRO A 25 -34.01 18.84 14.87
N GLU A 26 -33.40 18.62 16.03
CA GLU A 26 -31.96 18.70 16.20
C GLU A 26 -31.30 17.70 15.27
N ILE A 27 -30.57 18.19 14.27
CA ILE A 27 -29.66 17.38 13.47
C ILE A 27 -28.43 17.18 14.35
N VAL A 28 -28.42 16.09 15.10
CA VAL A 28 -27.21 15.66 15.82
C VAL A 28 -26.13 15.43 14.75
N PRO A 29 -24.97 16.10 14.81
CA PRO A 29 -23.86 15.78 13.93
C PRO A 29 -23.47 14.35 14.23
N ASN A 30 -23.73 13.44 13.29
CA ASN A 30 -23.14 12.12 13.35
C ASN A 30 -21.61 12.31 13.35
N PRO A 31 -20.84 11.67 14.24
CA PRO A 31 -19.39 11.71 14.14
C PRO A 31 -18.99 11.36 12.70
N PRO A 32 -17.91 11.96 12.16
CA PRO A 32 -17.42 11.57 10.85
C PRO A 32 -17.31 10.05 10.86
N LYS A 33 -17.99 9.39 9.93
CA LYS A 33 -17.81 7.96 9.71
C LYS A 33 -16.31 7.79 9.52
N GLN A 34 -15.65 7.27 10.54
CA GLN A 34 -14.25 6.90 10.47
C GLN A 34 -14.17 6.07 9.21
N ALA A 35 -13.42 6.55 8.22
CA ALA A 35 -13.10 5.73 7.08
C ALA A 35 -12.42 4.52 7.70
N GLU A 36 -13.17 3.42 7.77
CA GLU A 36 -12.63 2.12 8.04
C GLU A 36 -11.60 1.95 6.93
N VAL A 37 -10.33 2.13 7.30
CA VAL A 37 -9.22 1.68 6.48
C VAL A 37 -9.42 0.18 6.49
N ALA A 38 -10.23 -0.31 5.56
CA ALA A 38 -10.37 -1.73 5.33
C ALA A 38 -8.94 -2.20 5.10
N GLU A 39 -8.41 -2.96 6.06
CA GLU A 39 -7.17 -3.67 5.84
C GLU A 39 -7.34 -4.40 4.50
N PRO A 40 -6.37 -4.38 3.58
CA PRO A 40 -6.41 -5.24 2.41
C PRO A 40 -6.35 -6.70 2.92
N SER A 41 -7.48 -7.21 3.39
CA SER A 41 -7.59 -8.44 4.11
C SER A 41 -7.78 -9.55 3.08
N GLY A 42 -6.70 -10.28 2.84
CA GLY A 42 -6.75 -11.49 2.02
C GLY A 42 -5.48 -11.65 1.23
N ASP A 43 -5.05 -12.90 1.12
CA ASP A 43 -3.90 -13.28 0.31
C ASP A 43 -4.09 -12.80 -1.13
N GLN A 44 -3.05 -12.17 -1.66
CA GLN A 44 -2.96 -11.77 -3.04
C GLN A 44 -2.04 -12.74 -3.76
N CYS A 45 -2.49 -13.29 -4.88
CA CYS A 45 -1.71 -14.24 -5.66
C CYS A 45 -1.60 -13.80 -7.10
N TYR A 46 -0.38 -13.87 -7.63
CA TYR A 46 -0.04 -13.50 -8.98
C TYR A 46 0.87 -14.57 -9.57
N ALA A 47 0.73 -14.80 -10.87
CA ALA A 47 1.58 -15.75 -11.56
C ALA A 47 1.91 -15.27 -12.97
N PHE A 48 3.09 -15.64 -13.43
CA PHE A 48 3.48 -15.64 -14.83
C PHE A 48 3.74 -17.09 -15.24
N ALA A 49 3.20 -17.51 -16.38
CA ALA A 49 3.47 -18.84 -16.92
C ALA A 49 3.58 -18.78 -18.45
N ASN A 50 4.59 -19.48 -18.98
CA ASN A 50 4.72 -19.82 -20.39
C ASN A 50 5.14 -21.29 -20.52
N ASP A 51 5.40 -21.77 -21.74
CA ASP A 51 5.72 -23.18 -22.02
C ASP A 51 6.91 -23.74 -21.23
N SER A 52 7.79 -22.88 -20.72
CA SER A 52 9.08 -23.27 -20.16
C SER A 52 9.37 -22.71 -18.77
N SER A 53 8.65 -21.67 -18.36
CA SER A 53 8.91 -20.91 -17.15
C SER A 53 7.62 -20.58 -16.39
N ASN A 54 7.68 -20.65 -15.06
CA ASN A 54 6.61 -20.25 -14.15
C ASN A 54 7.20 -19.40 -13.02
N VAL A 55 6.55 -18.29 -12.68
CA VAL A 55 6.84 -17.47 -11.50
C VAL A 55 5.55 -17.28 -10.72
N GLU A 56 5.58 -17.56 -9.42
CA GLU A 56 4.42 -17.44 -8.53
C GLU A 56 4.77 -16.52 -7.36
N LEU A 57 3.92 -15.52 -7.11
CA LEU A 57 4.04 -14.57 -6.01
C LEU A 57 2.74 -14.60 -5.21
N SER A 58 2.80 -14.98 -3.94
CA SER A 58 1.69 -14.89 -3.01
C SER A 58 2.08 -14.07 -1.80
N PHE A 59 1.22 -13.17 -1.34
CA PHE A 59 1.51 -12.37 -0.16
C PHE A 59 0.26 -11.75 0.46
N ASN A 60 0.37 -11.41 1.74
CA ASN A 60 -0.56 -10.55 2.45
C ASN A 60 0.11 -9.19 2.73
N VAL A 61 -0.69 -8.12 2.82
CA VAL A 61 -0.22 -6.79 3.21
C VAL A 61 -1.04 -6.34 4.41
N ASN A 62 -0.38 -5.98 5.51
CA ASN A 62 -1.09 -5.48 6.69
C ASN A 62 -1.37 -3.97 6.58
N SER A 63 -2.08 -3.42 7.58
CA SER A 63 -2.39 -1.97 7.67
C SER A 63 -1.14 -1.08 7.74
N HIS A 64 0.03 -1.62 8.09
CA HIS A 64 1.32 -0.93 8.10
C HIS A 64 2.11 -1.04 6.79
N GLN A 65 1.50 -1.58 5.73
CA GLN A 65 2.13 -1.83 4.43
C GLN A 65 3.26 -2.89 4.45
N GLU A 66 3.37 -3.65 5.54
CA GLU A 66 4.33 -4.74 5.64
C GLU A 66 3.81 -5.95 4.87
N VAL A 67 4.70 -6.57 4.12
CA VAL A 67 4.41 -7.70 3.24
C VAL A 67 5.02 -8.97 3.80
N ASN A 68 4.20 -10.00 3.92
CA ASN A 68 4.61 -11.36 4.23
C ASN A 68 4.08 -12.29 3.15
N GLY A 69 4.96 -13.06 2.52
CA GLY A 69 4.58 -13.88 1.37
C GLY A 69 5.57 -14.97 1.00
N LYS A 70 5.31 -15.59 -0.15
CA LYS A 70 6.16 -16.57 -0.82
C LYS A 70 6.41 -16.16 -2.25
N LEU A 71 7.57 -16.54 -2.75
CA LEU A 71 7.97 -16.29 -4.13
C LEU A 71 8.65 -17.55 -4.67
N THR A 72 8.21 -17.96 -5.85
CA THR A 72 8.71 -19.15 -6.53
C THR A 72 9.13 -18.77 -7.94
N TYR A 73 10.37 -19.11 -8.29
CA TYR A 73 10.91 -19.03 -9.64
C TYR A 73 11.20 -20.42 -10.17
N LYS A 74 10.51 -20.82 -11.22
CA LYS A 74 10.81 -22.00 -12.04
C LYS A 74 11.14 -21.52 -13.45
N LEU A 75 12.38 -21.11 -13.68
CA LEU A 75 12.80 -20.52 -14.94
C LEU A 75 13.47 -21.56 -15.84
N TYR A 76 13.26 -21.47 -17.15
CA TYR A 76 13.86 -22.39 -18.11
C TYR A 76 15.39 -22.44 -17.98
N GLY A 77 15.95 -23.66 -17.91
CA GLY A 77 17.39 -23.89 -17.79
C GLY A 77 18.01 -23.40 -16.47
N LYS A 78 17.18 -23.14 -15.45
CA LYS A 78 17.61 -22.80 -14.09
C LYS A 78 16.98 -23.76 -13.09
N ASP A 79 17.64 -23.91 -11.94
CA ASP A 79 17.05 -24.64 -10.83
C ASP A 79 15.87 -23.87 -10.24
N LYS A 80 14.86 -24.61 -9.77
CA LYS A 80 13.71 -24.02 -9.09
C LYS A 80 14.19 -23.38 -7.79
N ASN A 81 13.86 -22.10 -7.60
CA ASN A 81 14.05 -21.40 -6.33
C ASN A 81 12.68 -21.10 -5.73
N GLU A 82 12.51 -21.40 -4.46
CA GLU A 82 11.28 -21.13 -3.70
C GLU A 82 11.66 -20.67 -2.31
N GLY A 83 10.93 -19.69 -1.78
CA GLY A 83 11.30 -19.05 -0.53
C GLY A 83 10.28 -18.06 -0.01
N THR A 84 10.63 -17.43 1.11
CA THR A 84 9.80 -16.42 1.78
C THR A 84 10.13 -15.03 1.27
N LEU A 85 9.12 -14.17 1.21
CA LEU A 85 9.24 -12.76 0.86
C LEU A 85 8.77 -11.91 2.04
N ILE A 86 9.69 -11.14 2.60
CA ILE A 86 9.40 -10.18 3.68
C ILE A 86 9.76 -8.79 3.17
N GLY A 87 8.80 -7.87 3.14
CA GLY A 87 9.00 -6.59 2.50
C GLY A 87 8.01 -5.53 2.93
N ASN A 88 7.95 -4.45 2.15
CA ASN A 88 7.00 -3.37 2.35
C ASN A 88 6.51 -2.85 1.00
N MET A 89 5.25 -2.44 0.96
CA MET A 89 4.72 -1.62 -0.13
C MET A 89 5.18 -0.17 0.06
N LYS A 90 5.79 0.41 -0.97
CA LYS A 90 6.19 1.82 -1.04
C LYS A 90 5.48 2.47 -2.22
N GLY A 91 4.31 3.05 -1.95
CA GLY A 91 3.41 3.51 -3.02
C GLY A 91 2.96 2.31 -3.85
N ASP A 92 3.34 2.30 -5.13
CA ASP A 92 3.00 1.25 -6.09
C ASP A 92 4.07 0.15 -6.19
N THR A 93 5.12 0.17 -5.36
CA THR A 93 6.26 -0.74 -5.49
C THR A 93 6.45 -1.58 -4.22
N LEU A 94 6.33 -2.89 -4.36
CA LEU A 94 6.78 -3.86 -3.35
C LEU A 94 8.30 -3.94 -3.37
N ILE A 95 8.96 -3.72 -2.24
CA ILE A 95 10.39 -3.98 -2.08
C ILE A 95 10.56 -4.90 -0.87
N GLY A 96 11.28 -6.02 -1.05
CA GLY A 96 11.44 -7.00 0.01
C GLY A 96 12.69 -7.85 -0.12
N ASP A 97 13.00 -8.54 0.97
CA ASP A 97 14.01 -9.57 1.05
C ASP A 97 13.35 -10.91 0.71
N TYR A 98 13.81 -11.52 -0.39
CA TYR A 98 13.48 -12.87 -0.78
C TYR A 98 14.54 -13.83 -0.24
N THR A 99 14.14 -14.70 0.69
CA THR A 99 15.02 -15.68 1.32
C THR A 99 14.70 -17.07 0.78
N PHE A 100 15.70 -17.72 0.18
CA PHE A 100 15.54 -19.02 -0.48
C PHE A 100 16.73 -19.93 -0.21
N MET A 101 16.51 -21.24 -0.38
CA MET A 101 17.58 -22.23 -0.26
C MET A 101 18.24 -22.45 -1.63
N SER A 102 19.56 -22.37 -1.66
CA SER A 102 20.39 -22.70 -2.82
C SER A 102 21.47 -23.67 -2.39
N GLU A 103 21.51 -24.87 -2.94
CA GLU A 103 22.53 -25.89 -2.64
C GLU A 103 22.68 -26.22 -1.14
N GLY A 104 21.58 -26.15 -0.38
CA GLY A 104 21.58 -26.36 1.07
C GLY A 104 22.01 -25.14 1.90
N VAL A 105 22.24 -23.99 1.28
CA VAL A 105 22.60 -22.73 1.94
C VAL A 105 21.45 -21.72 1.79
N SER A 106 21.05 -21.11 2.90
CA SER A 106 20.08 -20.00 2.88
C SER A 106 20.73 -18.75 2.28
N SER A 107 20.09 -18.19 1.26
CA SER A 107 20.54 -16.99 0.54
C SER A 107 19.44 -15.93 0.55
N VAL A 108 19.83 -14.66 0.65
CA VAL A 108 18.88 -13.54 0.65
C VAL A 108 19.14 -12.63 -0.54
N ARG A 109 18.08 -12.28 -1.27
CA ARG A 109 18.11 -11.33 -2.38
C ARG A 109 17.04 -10.26 -2.18
N GLU A 110 17.42 -9.00 -2.29
CA GLU A 110 16.45 -7.90 -2.40
C GLU A 110 15.76 -7.97 -3.77
N VAL A 111 14.43 -7.96 -3.78
CA VAL A 111 13.58 -7.95 -4.97
C VAL A 111 12.67 -6.73 -4.96
N ALA A 112 12.26 -6.29 -6.14
CA ALA A 112 11.30 -5.20 -6.29
C ALA A 112 10.25 -5.55 -7.33
N PHE A 113 8.98 -5.32 -7.01
CA PHE A 113 7.88 -5.52 -7.94
C PHE A 113 7.01 -4.27 -8.03
N LEU A 114 6.81 -3.77 -9.24
CA LEU A 114 5.93 -2.66 -9.54
C LEU A 114 4.50 -3.16 -9.75
N GLN A 115 3.57 -2.67 -8.93
CA GLN A 115 2.15 -2.95 -9.06
C GLN A 115 1.53 -2.07 -10.16
N ARG A 116 0.86 -2.69 -11.12
CA ARG A 116 0.08 -2.00 -12.16
C ARG A 116 -1.25 -2.70 -12.31
N GLU A 117 -2.32 -2.04 -11.86
CA GLU A 117 -3.68 -2.61 -11.83
C GLU A 117 -3.68 -3.99 -11.13
N ASN A 118 -3.96 -5.06 -11.88
CA ASN A 118 -3.96 -6.44 -11.42
C ASN A 118 -2.69 -7.21 -11.82
N THR A 119 -1.57 -6.50 -11.97
CA THR A 119 -0.30 -7.09 -12.35
C THR A 119 0.86 -6.62 -11.48
N PHE A 120 1.90 -7.44 -11.42
CA PHE A 120 3.20 -7.10 -10.87
C PHE A 120 4.30 -7.32 -11.90
N ILE A 121 5.24 -6.38 -11.97
CA ILE A 121 6.38 -6.42 -12.89
C ILE A 121 7.65 -6.36 -12.06
N GLU A 122 8.53 -7.36 -12.19
CA GLU A 122 9.81 -7.35 -11.46
C GLU A 122 10.75 -6.26 -12.01
N GLY A 123 11.41 -5.57 -11.08
CA GLY A 123 12.37 -4.51 -11.37
C GLY A 123 13.80 -4.98 -11.15
N TYR A 124 14.69 -4.54 -12.04
CA TYR A 124 16.11 -4.85 -11.97
C TYR A 124 16.98 -3.59 -12.04
N THR A 125 18.10 -3.62 -11.33
CA THR A 125 19.17 -2.60 -11.33
C THR A 125 20.47 -3.27 -10.89
N ASP A 126 21.57 -2.53 -10.88
CA ASP A 126 22.85 -3.03 -10.39
C ASP A 126 22.74 -3.45 -8.91
N VAL A 127 23.32 -4.60 -8.59
CA VAL A 127 23.34 -5.16 -7.24
C VAL A 127 24.74 -5.17 -6.63
N ALA A 128 24.80 -5.23 -5.31
CA ALA A 128 25.99 -5.51 -4.53
C ALA A 128 25.72 -6.70 -3.61
N GLU A 129 26.75 -7.49 -3.36
CA GLU A 129 26.70 -8.62 -2.44
C GLU A 129 27.57 -8.32 -1.22
N ALA A 130 27.00 -8.52 -0.03
CA ALA A 130 27.73 -8.45 1.23
C ALA A 130 27.05 -9.38 2.24
N ASN A 131 27.84 -10.10 3.03
CA ASN A 131 27.35 -10.97 4.13
C ASN A 131 26.26 -11.97 3.69
N GLY A 132 26.39 -12.57 2.50
CA GLY A 132 25.41 -13.55 1.98
C GLY A 132 24.08 -12.94 1.53
N LYS A 133 24.01 -11.60 1.40
CA LYS A 133 22.84 -10.88 0.92
C LYS A 133 23.16 -10.07 -0.34
N VAL A 134 22.35 -10.26 -1.37
CA VAL A 134 22.38 -9.46 -2.60
C VAL A 134 21.37 -8.33 -2.47
N THR A 135 21.80 -7.08 -2.67
CA THR A 135 20.96 -5.87 -2.51
C THR A 135 21.12 -4.91 -3.68
N PHE A 136 20.11 -4.07 -3.93
CA PHE A 136 20.20 -3.04 -4.97
C PHE A 136 21.17 -1.93 -4.56
N LYS A 137 22.12 -1.57 -5.44
CA LYS A 137 23.03 -0.43 -5.23
C LYS A 137 22.28 0.90 -5.22
N ASP A 138 21.33 1.05 -6.14
CA ASP A 138 20.51 2.25 -6.27
C ASP A 138 19.10 1.90 -6.76
N LYS A 139 18.15 1.93 -5.83
CA LYS A 139 16.73 1.64 -6.08
C LYS A 139 16.07 2.65 -7.03
N LYS A 140 16.62 3.86 -7.17
CA LYS A 140 16.08 4.86 -8.11
C LYS A 140 16.35 4.50 -9.58
N LYS A 141 17.28 3.59 -9.82
CA LYS A 141 17.63 3.08 -11.16
C LYS A 141 16.90 1.79 -11.54
N LEU A 142 15.94 1.35 -10.71
CA LEU A 142 15.11 0.19 -11.03
C LEU A 142 14.43 0.39 -12.40
N LYS A 143 14.58 -0.62 -13.25
CA LYS A 143 13.92 -0.72 -14.55
C LYS A 143 12.98 -1.92 -14.50
N PHE A 144 11.73 -1.70 -14.90
CA PHE A 144 10.68 -2.71 -14.89
C PHE A 144 10.44 -3.19 -16.31
N ASP A 145 10.84 -4.42 -16.63
CA ASP A 145 10.74 -5.02 -17.96
C ASP A 145 9.47 -5.90 -18.05
N PRO A 146 8.48 -5.57 -18.89
CA PRO A 146 7.21 -6.30 -18.96
C PRO A 146 7.31 -7.64 -19.71
N LYS A 147 8.47 -8.29 -19.75
CA LYS A 147 8.62 -9.65 -20.34
C LYS A 147 8.01 -10.75 -19.47
N MET A 148 8.05 -10.57 -18.15
CA MET A 148 7.49 -11.51 -17.16
C MET A 148 6.50 -10.77 -16.28
N VAL A 149 5.36 -10.39 -16.85
CA VAL A 149 4.27 -9.75 -16.10
C VAL A 149 3.52 -10.81 -15.32
N LEU A 150 3.51 -10.70 -14.00
CA LEU A 150 2.73 -11.57 -13.13
C LEU A 150 1.29 -11.03 -13.10
N THR A 151 0.33 -11.84 -13.51
CA THR A 151 -1.10 -11.49 -13.53
C THR A 151 -1.81 -12.08 -12.34
N LYS A 152 -2.84 -11.39 -11.82
CA LYS A 152 -3.64 -11.86 -10.69
C LYS A 152 -4.28 -13.21 -10.99
N VAL A 153 -4.19 -14.13 -10.04
CA VAL A 153 -4.79 -15.47 -10.09
C VAL A 153 -5.50 -15.77 -8.76
N ALA A 154 -6.33 -16.82 -8.75
CA ALA A 154 -6.86 -17.33 -7.50
C ALA A 154 -5.72 -17.86 -6.62
N CYS A 155 -5.75 -17.54 -5.33
CA CYS A 155 -4.82 -18.13 -4.38
C CYS A 155 -5.07 -19.63 -4.25
N LYS A 156 -3.97 -20.40 -4.22
CA LYS A 156 -4.03 -21.83 -3.92
C LYS A 156 -4.33 -21.96 -2.43
N VAL A 157 -5.28 -22.82 -2.08
CA VAL A 157 -5.48 -23.24 -0.69
C VAL A 157 -4.32 -24.19 -0.39
N GLU A 158 -3.41 -23.76 0.49
CA GLU A 158 -2.32 -24.62 0.99
C GLU A 158 -2.86 -25.65 2.00
#